data_AF-A0A3N5FMX2-F1
#
_entry.id   AF-A0A3N5FMX2-F1
#
_cell.length_a   1.000
_cell.length_b   1.000
_cell.length_c   1.000
_cell.angle_alpha   90.00
_cell.angle_beta   90.00
_cell.angle_gamma   90.00
#
_symmetry.space_group_name_H-M   'P 1'
#
loop_
_entity.id
_entity.type
_entity.pdbx_description
1 polymer ?
#
loop_
_entity_poly.entity_id
_entity_poly.type
_entity_poly.pdbx_seq_one_letter_code
_entity_poly.pdbx_strand_id
1 'polypeptide(L)'
;MKLKVVIDINVLISGIIWRGIPFELLRWAEKEYLIIYTSIEILAEVNRVLNYSKFQKYIDREKSTPGELFEKIASLCTIIHPKQEEKKYVPTKMTKYFYPVPWQQKPGF
;
A
#
# COMPACT_ATOMS: atom_id res chain seq x y z
N MET A 1 -21.02 7.53 13.51
CA MET A 1 -19.70 8.10 13.19
C MET A 1 -19.02 7.14 12.22
N LYS A 2 -18.57 7.57 11.04
CA LYS A 2 -17.90 6.69 10.05
C LYS A 2 -16.41 6.61 10.37
N LEU A 3 -15.82 5.42 10.33
CA LEU A 3 -14.39 5.25 10.54
C LEU A 3 -13.63 5.87 9.35
N LYS A 4 -12.60 6.66 9.62
CA LYS A 4 -11.78 7.33 8.61
C LYS A 4 -10.40 6.71 8.61
N VAL A 5 -9.95 6.19 7.48
CA VAL A 5 -8.68 5.46 7.40
C VAL A 5 -7.88 5.87 6.18
N VAL A 6 -6.56 5.72 6.27
CA VAL A 6 -5.66 5.64 5.12
C VAL A 6 -5.18 4.20 5.09
N ILE A 7 -5.43 3.49 3.98
CA ILE A 7 -5.10 2.08 3.84
C ILE A 7 -3.79 1.94 3.08
N ASP A 8 -2.92 1.06 3.55
CA ASP A 8 -1.67 0.73 2.86
C ASP A 8 -1.94 0.09 1.49
N ILE A 9 -1.05 0.34 0.53
CA ILE A 9 -1.16 -0.19 -0.84
C ILE A 9 -1.29 -1.72 -0.81
N ASN A 10 -0.52 -2.43 0.02
CA ASN A 10 -0.59 -3.88 0.07
C ASN A 10 -1.96 -4.38 0.54
N VAL A 11 -2.63 -3.64 1.41
CA VAL A 11 -3.97 -3.98 1.89
C VAL A 11 -5.00 -3.71 0.79
N LEU A 12 -4.89 -2.61 0.03
CA LEU A 12 -5.76 -2.36 -1.13
C LEU A 12 -5.62 -3.44 -2.20
N ILE A 13 -4.37 -3.78 -2.57
CA ILE A 13 -4.06 -4.85 -3.53
C ILE A 13 -4.54 -6.21 -3.02
N SER A 14 -4.34 -6.47 -1.73
CA SER A 14 -4.81 -7.71 -1.12
C SER A 14 -6.33 -7.83 -1.13
N GLY A 15 -7.02 -6.72 -0.85
CA GLY A 15 -8.46 -6.68 -0.78
C GLY A 15 -9.14 -6.80 -2.14
N ILE A 16 -8.51 -6.31 -3.21
CA ILE A 16 -9.10 -6.37 -4.55
C ILE A 16 -8.85 -7.72 -5.23
N ILE A 17 -7.74 -8.41 -4.94
CA ILE A 17 -7.36 -9.67 -5.59
C ILE A 17 -7.80 -10.91 -4.79
N TRP A 18 -7.83 -10.87 -3.45
CA TRP A 18 -8.15 -12.03 -2.61
C TRP A 18 -9.30 -11.77 -1.65
N ARG A 19 -10.07 -12.81 -1.33
CA ARG A 19 -11.23 -12.74 -0.42
C ARG A 19 -10.87 -13.02 1.05
N GLY A 20 -10.14 -12.09 1.66
CA GLY A 20 -9.77 -12.15 3.10
C GLY A 20 -10.21 -10.91 3.88
N ILE A 21 -9.61 -10.69 5.06
CA ILE A 21 -9.85 -9.48 5.87
C ILE A 21 -9.70 -8.17 5.06
N PRO A 22 -8.69 -8.01 4.18
CA PRO A 22 -8.59 -6.83 3.32
C PRO A 22 -9.79 -6.64 2.37
N PHE A 23 -10.42 -7.72 1.90
CA PHE A 23 -11.61 -7.63 1.05
C PHE A 23 -12.82 -7.15 1.85
N GLU A 24 -12.97 -7.62 3.09
CA GLU A 24 -14.04 -7.14 3.98
C GLU A 24 -13.90 -5.64 4.27
N LEU A 25 -12.68 -5.11 4.38
CA LEU A 25 -12.46 -3.67 4.46
C LEU A 25 -13.01 -2.95 3.22
N LEU A 26 -12.77 -3.45 2.01
CA LEU A 26 -13.36 -2.85 0.81
C LEU A 26 -14.89 -2.94 0.81
N ARG A 27 -15.46 -4.05 1.28
CA ARG A 27 -16.93 -4.21 1.42
C ARG A 27 -17.51 -3.23 2.45
N TRP A 28 -16.78 -2.94 3.53
CA TRP A 28 -17.23 -1.96 4.51
C TRP A 28 -17.19 -0.53 3.92
N ALA A 29 -16.27 -0.24 3.01
CA ALA A 29 -16.23 1.03 2.30
C ALA A 29 -17.41 1.14 1.33
N GLU A 30 -17.71 0.08 0.57
CA GLU A 30 -18.92 -0.03 -0.28
C GLU A 30 -20.22 0.18 0.53
N LYS A 31 -20.28 -0.33 1.77
CA LYS A 31 -21.43 -0.18 2.68
C LYS A 31 -21.40 1.12 3.50
N GLU A 32 -20.46 2.01 3.21
CA GLU A 32 -20.25 3.29 3.89
C GLU A 32 -19.98 3.23 5.40
N TYR A 33 -19.53 2.09 5.94
CA TYR A 33 -19.10 1.98 7.33
C TYR A 33 -17.73 2.62 7.58
N LEU A 34 -16.89 2.70 6.54
CA LEU A 34 -15.66 3.47 6.55
C LEU A 34 -15.55 4.41 5.34
N ILE A 35 -14.66 5.38 5.47
CA ILE A 35 -14.21 6.26 4.40
C ILE A 35 -12.70 6.02 4.24
N ILE A 36 -12.29 5.61 3.04
CA ILE A 36 -10.88 5.43 2.70
C ILE A 36 -10.38 6.74 2.12
N TYR A 37 -9.39 7.35 2.77
CA TYR A 37 -8.66 8.49 2.22
C TYR A 37 -7.42 8.00 1.49
N THR A 38 -7.13 8.62 0.36
CA THR A 38 -5.96 8.34 -0.46
C THR A 38 -5.41 9.63 -1.06
N SER A 39 -4.24 9.57 -1.69
CA SER A 39 -3.69 10.65 -2.50
C SER A 39 -3.46 10.18 -3.93
N ILE A 40 -3.17 11.12 -4.84
CA ILE A 40 -2.84 10.80 -6.23
C ILE A 40 -1.60 9.90 -6.30
N GLU A 41 -0.61 10.13 -5.44
CA GLU A 41 0.62 9.34 -5.37
C GLU A 41 0.34 7.89 -4.95
N ILE A 42 -0.55 7.68 -3.97
CA ILE A 42 -0.95 6.34 -3.54
C ILE A 42 -1.71 5.62 -4.67
N LEU A 43 -2.64 6.31 -5.35
CA LEU A 43 -3.37 5.72 -6.47
C LEU A 43 -2.44 5.37 -7.65
N ALA A 44 -1.49 6.23 -7.97
CA ALA A 44 -0.49 5.95 -9.01
C ALA A 44 0.32 4.69 -8.67
N GLU A 45 0.69 4.52 -7.40
CA GLU A 45 1.39 3.33 -6.94
C GLU A 45 0.51 2.08 -6.97
N VAL A 46 -0.76 2.16 -6.58
CA VAL A 46 -1.73 1.06 -6.74
C VAL A 46 -1.81 0.63 -8.21
N ASN A 47 -1.97 1.57 -9.15
CA ASN A 47 -2.00 1.26 -10.58
C ASN A 47 -0.70 0.57 -11.03
N ARG A 48 0.46 1.08 -10.60
CA ARG A 48 1.76 0.47 -10.93
C ARG A 48 1.88 -0.97 -10.40
N VAL A 49 1.45 -1.20 -9.15
CA VAL A 49 1.52 -2.51 -8.50
C VAL A 49 0.57 -3.51 -9.14
N LEU A 50 -0.66 -3.11 -9.53
CA LEU A 50 -1.60 -3.98 -10.25
C LEU A 50 -1.04 -4.47 -11.59
N ASN A 51 -0.16 -3.70 -12.23
CA ASN A 51 0.49 -4.06 -13.49
C ASN A 51 1.74 -4.96 -13.33
N TYR A 52 2.06 -5.41 -12.12
CA TYR A 52 3.16 -6.35 -11.93
C TYR A 52 2.82 -7.74 -12.47
N SER A 53 3.76 -8.33 -13.21
CA SER A 53 3.62 -9.68 -13.81
C SER A 53 3.22 -10.77 -12.81
N LYS A 54 3.68 -10.69 -11.56
CA LYS A 54 3.33 -11.64 -10.50
C LYS A 54 1.83 -11.66 -10.15
N PHE A 55 1.09 -10.59 -10.45
CA PHE A 55 -0.35 -10.50 -10.18
C PHE A 55 -1.23 -10.85 -11.39
N GLN A 56 -0.68 -10.83 -12.60
CA GLN A 56 -1.42 -11.10 -13.84
C GLN A 56 -2.22 -12.40 -13.75
N LYS A 57 -1.58 -13.49 -13.30
CA LYS A 57 -2.24 -14.80 -13.15
C LYS A 57 -3.46 -14.80 -12.21
N TYR A 58 -3.49 -13.93 -11.21
CA TYR A 58 -4.62 -13.84 -10.28
C TYR A 58 -5.74 -12.97 -10.86
N ILE A 59 -5.37 -11.89 -11.55
CA ILE A 59 -6.29 -10.97 -12.21
C ILE A 59 -7.02 -11.67 -13.36
N ASP A 60 -6.28 -12.43 -14.19
CA ASP A 60 -6.84 -13.21 -15.30
C ASP A 60 -7.84 -14.27 -14.82
N ARG A 61 -7.57 -14.89 -13.65
CA ARG A 61 -8.46 -15.89 -13.05
C ARG A 61 -9.82 -15.30 -12.67
N GLU A 62 -9.84 -14.05 -12.22
CA GLU A 62 -11.08 -13.32 -11.89
C GLU A 62 -11.74 -12.68 -13.12
N LYS A 63 -11.18 -12.88 -14.33
CA LYS A 63 -11.65 -12.29 -15.60
C LYS A 63 -11.78 -10.77 -15.54
N SER A 64 -10.88 -10.11 -14.82
CA SER A 64 -10.79 -8.65 -14.76
C SER A 64 -9.50 -8.17 -15.41
N THR A 65 -9.38 -6.86 -15.59
CA THR A 65 -8.15 -6.18 -16.00
C THR A 65 -7.58 -5.35 -14.86
N PRO A 66 -6.26 -5.05 -14.85
CA PRO A 66 -5.68 -4.12 -13.88
C PRO A 66 -6.40 -2.76 -13.83
N GLY A 67 -6.87 -2.26 -14.98
CA GLY A 67 -7.62 -1.02 -15.08
C GLY A 67 -8.97 -1.07 -14.37
N GLU A 68 -9.76 -2.12 -14.58
CA GLU A 68 -11.05 -2.31 -13.90
C GLU A 68 -10.88 -2.42 -12.38
N LEU A 69 -9.84 -3.13 -11.92
CA LEU A 69 -9.54 -3.25 -10.49
C LEU A 69 -9.11 -1.91 -9.89
N PHE A 70 -8.31 -1.13 -10.65
CA PHE A 70 -7.93 0.22 -10.26
C PHE A 70 -9.13 1.15 -10.15
N GLU A 71 -10.01 1.18 -11.16
CA GLU A 71 -11.25 1.97 -11.15
C GLU A 71 -12.12 1.61 -9.95
N LYS A 72 -12.24 0.33 -9.64
CA LYS A 72 -12.98 -0.12 -8.46
C LYS A 72 -12.36 0.40 -7.17
N ILE A 73 -11.04 0.30 -6.98
CA ILE A 73 -10.37 0.87 -5.80
C ILE A 73 -10.57 2.38 -5.73
N ALA A 74 -10.37 3.10 -6.85
CA ALA A 74 -10.50 4.55 -6.91
C ALA A 74 -11.93 5.00 -6.55
N SER A 75 -12.95 4.25 -6.98
CA SER A 75 -14.36 4.53 -6.66
C SER A 75 -14.70 4.44 -5.16
N LEU A 76 -13.92 3.66 -4.39
CA LEU A 76 -14.09 3.49 -2.94
C LEU A 76 -13.30 4.52 -2.12
N CYS A 77 -12.45 5.32 -2.77
CA CYS A 77 -11.52 6.22 -2.09
C CYS A 77 -11.93 7.69 -2.25
N THR A 78 -11.70 8.48 -1.21
CA THR A 78 -11.75 9.93 -1.24
C THR A 78 -10.33 10.48 -1.41
N ILE A 79 -10.08 11.15 -2.53
CA ILE A 79 -8.77 11.74 -2.82
C ILE A 79 -8.59 13.02 -2.00
N ILE A 80 -7.46 13.11 -1.31
CA ILE A 80 -6.99 14.28 -0.59
C ILE A 80 -5.61 14.70 -1.10
N HIS A 81 -5.30 15.98 -0.92
CA HIS A 81 -3.97 16.53 -1.19
C HIS A 81 -3.24 16.70 0.15
N PRO A 82 -2.35 15.77 0.53
CA PRO A 82 -1.60 15.90 1.76
C PRO A 82 -0.69 17.13 1.68
N LYS A 83 -0.65 17.92 2.76
CA LYS A 83 0.34 18.99 2.88
C LYS A 83 1.71 18.34 3.03
N GLN A 84 2.63 18.63 2.12
CA GLN A 84 4.02 18.23 2.28
C GLN A 84 4.62 19.04 3.43
N GLU A 85 4.77 18.40 4.59
CA GLU A 85 5.63 18.95 5.63
C GLU A 85 7.07 18.68 5.22
N GLU A 86 7.87 19.76 5.09
CA GLU A 86 9.31 19.63 4.93
C GLU A 86 9.82 18.76 6.08
N LYS A 87 10.45 17.62 5.74
CA LYS A 87 11.16 16.83 6.72
C LYS A 87 12.27 17.72 7.29
N LYS A 88 12.05 18.29 8.48
CA LYS A 88 13.16 18.80 9.29
C LYS A 88 14.00 17.59 9.64
N TYR A 89 15.08 17.41 8.88
CA TYR A 89 16.12 16.46 9.22
C TYR A 89 16.70 16.93 10.55
N VAL A 90 16.26 16.32 11.65
CA VAL A 90 16.93 16.44 12.94
C VAL A 90 17.95 15.30 12.92
N PRO A 91 19.25 15.58 12.75
CA PRO A 91 20.26 14.54 12.91
C PRO A 91 20.11 14.02 14.33
N THR A 92 19.60 12.79 14.48
CA THR A 92 19.69 12.09 15.76
C THR A 92 21.18 12.00 16.05
N LYS A 93 21.64 12.56 17.18
CA LYS A 93 23.07 12.51 17.56
C LYS A 93 23.58 11.10 17.29
N MET A 94 24.47 10.97 16.32
CA MET A 94 25.15 9.73 15.96
C MET A 94 25.87 9.22 17.20
N THR A 95 25.21 8.36 17.98
CA THR A 95 25.89 7.56 18.99
C THR A 95 26.57 6.46 18.19
N LYS A 96 27.90 6.50 18.16
CA LYS A 96 28.80 5.50 17.60
C LYS A 96 28.45 4.09 18.11
N TYR A 97 27.50 3.42 17.48
CA TYR A 97 27.38 1.97 17.55
C TYR A 97 27.46 1.44 16.12
N PHE A 98 28.70 1.40 15.64
CA PHE A 98 29.11 0.48 14.59
C PHE A 98 28.80 -0.94 15.10
N TYR A 99 27.67 -1.52 14.68
CA TYR A 99 27.54 -2.97 14.70
C TYR A 99 28.34 -3.49 13.50
N PRO A 100 29.39 -4.31 13.70
CA PRO A 100 30.01 -4.98 12.57
C PRO A 100 28.98 -5.92 11.92
N VAL A 101 28.86 -5.85 10.59
CA VAL A 101 28.04 -6.79 9.83
C VAL A 101 28.58 -8.21 10.03
N PRO A 102 27.75 -9.22 10.39
CA PRO A 102 28.21 -10.56 10.79
C PRO A 102 29.01 -11.34 9.74
N TRP A 103 29.02 -10.88 8.48
CA TRP A 103 29.66 -11.57 7.36
C TRP A 103 31.08 -11.07 7.04
N GLN A 104 31.58 -10.07 7.78
CA GLN A 104 32.96 -9.55 7.63
C GLN A 104 33.98 -10.24 8.55
N GLN A 105 33.60 -11.29 9.28
CA GLN A 105 34.55 -12.17 9.95
C GLN A 105 34.53 -13.54 9.26
N LYS A 106 35.39 -13.71 8.26
CA LYS A 106 35.83 -15.05 7.87
C LYS A 106 37.08 -15.40 8.69
N PRO A 107 37.18 -16.63 9.26
CA PRO A 107 38.32 -17.03 10.06
C PRO A 107 39.56 -17.16 9.19
N GLY A 108 40.72 -16.91 9.79
CA GLY A 108 42.02 -17.03 9.13
C GLY A 108 42.30 -18.44 8.60
N PHE A 109 43.01 -18.43 7.47
CA PHE A 109 44.13 -19.33 7.17
C PHE A 109 45.28 -18.44 6.72
#